data_AF-A0A2D9H3L1-F1
#
_entry.id   AF-A0A2D9H3L1-F1
#
_cell.length_a   1.000
_cell.length_b   1.000
_cell.length_c   1.000
_cell.angle_alpha   90.00
_cell.angle_beta   90.00
_cell.angle_gamma   90.00
#
_symmetry.space_group_name_H-M   'P 1'
#
loop_
_entity.id
_entity.type
_entity.pdbx_description
1 polymer ?
#
loop_
_entity_poly.entity_id
_entity_poly.type
_entity_poly.pdbx_seq_one_letter_code
_entity_poly.pdbx_strand_id
1 'polypeptide(L)'
;MGPLRLTLFARVSRTWHGTWLPYSRDLTREGADLVDDFPATRGRIDRLACSPEEWEGDVSSLFTAHGRIAVGRLAARDGQRLVLVGLVGGEVLRLRVAWT
;
A
#
# COMPACT_ATOMS: atom_id res chain seq x y z
N MET A 1 -14.89 11.09 -0.33
CA MET A 1 -13.45 10.75 -0.35
C MET A 1 -12.76 11.68 -1.32
N GLY A 2 -11.51 12.06 -1.04
CA GLY A 2 -10.65 12.74 -2.00
C GLY A 2 -9.93 11.72 -2.90
N PRO A 3 -9.29 12.15 -3.99
CA PRO A 3 -8.61 11.23 -4.91
C PRO A 3 -7.42 10.52 -4.25
N LEU A 4 -7.11 9.29 -4.71
CA LEU A 4 -5.91 8.54 -4.31
C LEU A 4 -4.64 9.41 -4.48
N ARG A 5 -3.88 9.58 -3.39
CA ARG A 5 -2.65 10.37 -3.38
C ARG A 5 -1.43 9.44 -3.45
N LEU A 6 -1.10 9.04 -4.67
CA LEU A 6 0.00 8.13 -4.97
C LEU A 6 0.94 8.76 -6.00
N THR A 7 2.23 8.80 -5.67
CA THR A 7 3.29 9.19 -6.60
C THR A 7 4.19 8.00 -6.84
N LEU A 8 4.18 7.45 -8.05
CA LEU A 8 5.08 6.36 -8.46
C LEU A 8 6.30 6.92 -9.19
N PHE A 9 7.48 6.43 -8.83
CA PHE A 9 8.72 6.82 -9.51
C PHE A 9 8.88 6.02 -10.82
N ALA A 10 9.34 6.69 -11.88
CA ALA A 10 9.56 6.08 -13.19
C ALA A 10 10.87 5.27 -13.25
N ARG A 11 11.84 5.64 -12.41
CA ARG A 11 13.13 4.95 -12.29
C ARG A 11 13.29 4.58 -10.82
N VAL A 12 13.36 3.28 -10.52
CA VAL A 12 13.53 2.78 -9.15
C VAL A 12 14.82 3.37 -8.59
N SER A 13 14.70 4.36 -7.71
CA SER A 13 15.85 4.92 -7.01
C SER A 13 16.21 3.97 -5.87
N ARG A 14 16.79 2.82 -6.25
CA ARG A 14 17.44 1.74 -5.47
C ARG A 14 16.74 1.15 -4.23
N THR A 15 15.67 1.74 -3.70
CA THR A 15 14.96 1.25 -2.49
C THR A 15 13.46 1.50 -2.51
N TRP A 16 12.98 2.59 -3.13
CA TRP A 16 11.56 2.97 -3.13
C TRP A 16 11.00 3.08 -4.54
N HIS A 17 9.75 2.65 -4.70
CA HIS A 17 9.01 2.67 -5.97
C HIS A 17 8.00 3.82 -6.02
N GLY A 18 7.69 4.43 -4.87
CA GLY A 18 6.79 5.57 -4.80
C GLY A 18 6.52 6.02 -3.36
N THR A 19 5.67 7.02 -3.25
CA THR A 19 5.15 7.55 -1.98
C THR A 19 3.63 7.52 -2.00
N TRP A 20 3.04 7.02 -0.93
CA TRP A 20 1.60 6.99 -0.70
C TRP A 20 1.24 7.92 0.48
N LEU A 21 0.24 8.78 0.28
CA LEU A 21 -0.23 9.77 1.24
C LEU A 21 -1.69 9.46 1.66
N PRO A 22 -1.91 8.50 2.57
CA PRO A 22 -3.24 8.18 3.07
C PRO A 22 -3.87 9.39 3.79
N TYR A 23 -5.20 9.47 3.79
CA TYR A 23 -5.94 10.53 4.51
C TYR A 23 -6.12 10.23 6.00
N SER A 24 -5.95 8.98 6.42
CA SER A 24 -6.16 8.52 7.80
C SER A 24 -5.34 7.26 8.10
N ARG A 25 -5.31 6.84 9.36
CA ARG A 25 -4.68 5.59 9.79
C ARG A 25 -5.60 4.36 9.69
N ASP A 26 -6.79 4.52 9.14
CA ASP A 26 -7.69 3.39 8.86
C ASP A 26 -7.20 2.63 7.63
N LEU A 27 -6.40 1.58 7.86
CA LEU A 27 -5.86 0.76 6.79
C LEU A 27 -6.95 0.00 6.02
N THR A 28 -8.07 -0.33 6.67
CA THR A 28 -9.18 -1.04 6.00
C THR A 28 -9.70 -0.20 4.85
N ARG A 29 -9.94 1.08 5.15
CA ARG A 29 -10.46 2.04 4.19
C ARG A 29 -9.41 2.48 3.18
N GLU A 30 -8.27 2.97 3.65
CA GLU A 30 -7.22 3.54 2.79
C GLU A 30 -6.56 2.47 1.92
N GLY A 31 -6.38 1.26 2.45
CA GLY A 31 -5.82 0.14 1.72
C GLY A 31 -6.74 -0.37 0.60
N ALA A 32 -8.06 -0.36 0.82
CA ALA A 32 -9.02 -0.69 -0.22
C ALA A 32 -8.97 0.33 -1.37
N ASP A 33 -8.99 1.63 -1.05
CA ASP A 33 -8.85 2.70 -2.05
C ASP A 33 -7.54 2.57 -2.84
N LEU A 34 -6.41 2.29 -2.16
CA LEU A 34 -5.13 2.09 -2.83
C LEU A 34 -5.18 0.95 -3.86
N VAL A 35 -5.89 -0.13 -3.55
CA VAL A 35 -5.99 -1.32 -4.41
C VAL A 35 -6.93 -1.07 -5.58
N ASP A 36 -8.07 -0.45 -5.32
CA ASP A 36 -9.12 -0.22 -6.32
C ASP A 36 -8.75 0.90 -7.29
N ASP A 37 -8.10 1.96 -6.81
CA ASP A 37 -7.67 3.10 -7.64
C ASP A 37 -6.21 2.98 -8.12
N PHE A 38 -5.56 1.81 -7.94
CA PHE A 38 -4.19 1.63 -8.39
C PHE A 38 -4.07 1.80 -9.91
N PRO A 39 -3.07 2.53 -10.44
CA PRO A 39 -2.93 2.75 -11.86
C PRO A 39 -2.83 1.44 -12.65
N ALA A 40 -3.86 1.10 -13.43
CA ALA A 40 -3.92 -0.13 -14.21
C ALA A 40 -2.75 -0.28 -15.21
N THR A 41 -2.15 0.83 -15.66
CA THR A 41 -0.95 0.85 -16.51
C THR A 41 0.30 0.28 -15.81
N ARG A 42 0.28 0.19 -14.48
CA ARG A 42 1.34 -0.41 -13.65
C ARG A 42 0.99 -1.82 -13.18
N GLY A 43 -0.22 -2.31 -13.46
CA GLY A 43 -0.70 -3.62 -13.05
C GLY A 43 -1.83 -3.54 -12.02
N ARG A 44 -2.10 -4.65 -11.35
CA ARG A 44 -3.14 -4.79 -10.31
C ARG A 44 -2.51 -5.31 -9.03
N ILE A 45 -2.91 -4.76 -7.89
CA ILE A 45 -2.44 -5.25 -6.58
C ILE A 45 -3.19 -6.53 -6.20
N ASP A 46 -2.45 -7.58 -5.82
CA ASP A 46 -3.01 -8.84 -5.31
C ASP A 46 -2.72 -9.09 -3.82
N ARG A 47 -1.70 -8.40 -3.28
CA ARG A 47 -1.24 -8.55 -1.90
C ARG A 47 -0.76 -7.22 -1.37
N LEU A 48 -0.99 -7.00 -0.09
CA LEU A 48 -0.50 -5.83 0.62
C LEU A 48 0.24 -6.30 1.87
N ALA A 49 1.32 -5.63 2.24
CA ALA A 49 1.92 -5.82 3.55
C ALA A 49 2.38 -4.48 4.11
N CYS A 50 2.17 -4.26 5.40
CA CYS A 50 2.47 -2.99 6.04
C CYS A 50 3.05 -3.20 7.44
N SER A 51 3.72 -2.18 7.96
CA SER A 51 4.13 -2.12 9.36
C SER A 51 2.90 -1.87 10.25
N PRO A 52 2.50 -2.81 11.13
CA PRO A 52 1.25 -2.70 11.90
C PRO A 52 1.19 -1.46 12.80
N GLU A 53 2.32 -1.00 13.32
CA GLU A 53 2.41 0.13 14.25
C GLU A 53 1.97 1.48 13.65
N GLU A 54 1.88 1.58 12.32
CA GLU A 54 1.47 2.81 11.63
C GLU A 54 -0.06 2.92 11.44
N TRP A 55 -0.80 1.84 11.68
CA TRP A 55 -2.22 1.73 11.33
C TRP A 55 -3.10 1.48 12.56
N GLU A 56 -4.35 1.89 12.46
CA GLU A 56 -5.35 1.66 13.50
C GLU A 56 -5.89 0.23 13.42
N GLY A 57 -5.70 -0.51 14.52
CA GLY A 57 -6.22 -1.87 14.66
C GLY A 57 -5.37 -2.94 13.98
N ASP A 58 -5.88 -4.17 14.00
CA ASP A 58 -5.24 -5.32 13.40
C ASP A 58 -5.98 -5.74 12.13
N VAL A 59 -5.42 -5.38 10.98
CA VAL A 59 -6.02 -5.65 9.66
C VAL A 59 -5.28 -6.79 8.99
N SER A 60 -5.95 -7.94 8.86
CA SER A 60 -5.40 -9.15 8.23
C SER A 60 -5.87 -9.36 6.79
N SER A 61 -6.93 -8.67 6.37
CA SER A 61 -7.45 -8.70 5.00
C SER A 61 -8.25 -7.45 4.69
N LEU A 62 -8.29 -7.08 3.41
CA LEU A 62 -9.06 -5.95 2.88
C LEU A 62 -10.13 -6.47 1.93
N PHE A 63 -11.31 -5.87 1.97
CA PHE A 63 -12.33 -6.04 0.94
C PHE A 63 -12.22 -4.88 -0.04
N THR A 64 -12.00 -5.21 -1.30
CA THR A 64 -11.86 -4.22 -2.38
C THR A 64 -12.88 -4.55 -3.48
N ALA A 65 -13.09 -3.62 -4.42
CA ALA A 65 -13.96 -3.83 -5.59
C ALA A 65 -13.57 -5.07 -6.41
N HIS A 66 -12.34 -5.54 -6.29
CA HIS A 66 -11.83 -6.71 -6.99
C HIS A 66 -11.75 -7.98 -6.13
N GLY A 67 -12.35 -7.96 -4.95
CA GLY A 67 -12.44 -9.08 -4.02
C GLY A 67 -11.60 -8.88 -2.76
N ARG A 68 -11.37 -9.99 -2.04
CA ARG A 68 -10.62 -9.96 -0.78
C ARG A 68 -9.12 -10.14 -1.05
N ILE A 69 -8.30 -9.25 -0.53
CA ILE A 69 -6.84 -9.40 -0.53
C ILE A 69 -6.31 -9.61 0.88
N ALA A 70 -5.24 -10.40 1.02
CA ALA A 70 -4.58 -10.61 2.30
C ALA A 70 -3.65 -9.44 2.63
N VAL A 71 -3.62 -9.06 3.91
CA VAL A 71 -2.67 -8.08 4.45
C VAL A 71 -1.64 -8.82 5.28
N GLY A 72 -0.40 -8.82 4.79
CA GLY A 72 0.76 -9.29 5.52
C GLY A 72 1.27 -8.25 6.51
N ARG A 73 1.97 -8.71 7.54
CA ARG A 73 2.68 -7.84 8.49
C ARG A 73 4.14 -7.77 8.13
N LEU A 74 4.67 -6.55 8.05
CA LEU A 74 6.09 -6.32 7.98
C LEU A 74 6.64 -6.27 9.40
N ALA A 75 7.70 -7.01 9.68
CA ALA A 75 8.42 -6.86 10.93
C ALA A 75 8.97 -5.43 10.97
N ALA A 76 8.67 -4.69 12.05
CA ALA A 76 9.16 -3.34 12.28
C ALA A 76 10.68 -3.32 12.10
N ARG A 77 11.15 -2.74 10.99
CA ARG A 77 12.57 -2.46 10.78
C ARG A 77 12.72 -0.94 10.73
N ASP A 78 13.43 -0.44 11.73
CA ASP A 78 14.04 0.89 11.74
C ASP A 78 13.09 2.08 11.53
N GLY A 79 11.86 2.02 12.08
CA GLY A 79 10.91 3.14 12.06
C GLY A 79 10.49 3.58 10.65
N GLN A 80 10.72 2.74 9.64
CA GLN A 80 10.36 3.04 8.27
C GLN A 80 8.87 2.78 8.04
N ARG A 81 8.17 3.83 7.65
CA ARG A 81 6.75 3.77 7.25
C ARG A 81 6.67 3.17 5.84
N LEU A 82 6.53 1.85 5.78
CA LEU A 82 6.61 1.07 4.55
C LEU A 82 5.30 0.33 4.30
N VAL A 83 4.84 0.37 3.06
CA VAL A 83 3.85 -0.54 2.51
C VAL A 83 4.47 -1.25 1.31
N LEU A 84 4.43 -2.57 1.33
CA LEU A 84 4.72 -3.42 0.17
C LEU A 84 3.41 -3.73 -0.54
N VAL A 85 3.37 -3.49 -1.85
CA VAL A 85 2.26 -3.94 -2.70
C VAL A 85 2.78 -4.95 -3.70
N GLY A 86 2.20 -6.15 -3.66
CA GLY A 86 2.45 -7.21 -4.63
C GLY A 86 1.51 -7.04 -5.80
N LEU A 87 2.08 -7.03 -7.01
CA LEU A 87 1.32 -6.96 -8.25
C LEU A 87 1.04 -8.37 -8.78
N VAL A 88 -0.08 -8.50 -9.49
CA VAL A 88 -0.37 -9.65 -10.35
C VAL A 88 0.78 -9.78 -11.35
N GLY A 89 1.51 -10.89 -11.29
CA GLY A 89 2.75 -11.11 -12.04
C GLY A 89 4.01 -11.23 -11.17
N GLY A 90 3.91 -10.96 -9.87
CA GLY A 90 4.96 -11.23 -8.89
C GLY A 90 5.92 -10.08 -8.62
N GLU A 91 5.76 -8.93 -9.29
CA GLU A 91 6.50 -7.71 -8.95
C GLU A 91 6.04 -7.17 -7.59
N VAL A 92 6.98 -6.66 -6.79
CA VAL A 92 6.68 -6.07 -5.48
C VAL A 92 7.17 -4.63 -5.46
N LEU A 93 6.25 -3.70 -5.25
CA LEU A 93 6.56 -2.29 -5.11
C LEU A 93 6.68 -1.92 -3.63
N ARG A 94 7.67 -1.10 -3.33
CA ARG A 94 7.96 -0.56 -2.00
C ARG A 94 7.50 0.88 -1.96
N LEU A 95 6.42 1.16 -1.25
CA LEU A 95 5.83 2.48 -1.11
C LEU A 95 6.16 3.06 0.26
N ARG A 96 6.66 4.29 0.28
CA ARG A 96 6.84 5.04 1.51
C ARG A 96 5.50 5.66 1.91
N VAL A 97 5.12 5.50 3.17
CA VAL A 97 3.94 6.17 3.74
C VAL A 97 4.35 7.54 4.27
N ALA A 98 3.64 8.57 3.85
CA ALA A 98 3.83 9.93 4.33
C ALA A 98 2.51 10.50 4.86
N TRP A 99 2.51 10.82 6.16
CA TRP A 99 1.40 11.52 6.82
C TRP A 99 1.47 13.02 6.51
N THR A 100 0.31 13.64 6.29
CA THR A 100 0.15 15.11 6.31
C THR A 100 -0.25 15.54 7.71
#